data_AF-A0AAQ3W798-F1
#
_entry.id   AF-A0AAQ3W798-F1
#
_cell.length_a   1.000
_cell.length_b   1.000
_cell.length_c   1.000
_cell.angle_alpha   90.00
_cell.angle_beta   90.00
_cell.angle_gamma   90.00
#
_symmetry.space_group_name_H-M   'P 1'
#
loop_
_entity.id
_entity.type
_entity.pdbx_description
1 polymer ?
#
loop_
_entity_poly.entity_id
_entity_poly.type
_entity_poly.pdbx_seq_one_letter_code
_entity_poly.pdbx_strand_id
1 'polypeptide(L)'
;MGLKFYVSEAQARASQASQLTNQANQAITALQASIRLFLSAPLSSKAYDSAKNYFMVAYTPLCQSAIMTGEALENAHKKFLSEYQGTVSGIDTDEDLILEEINLSS
;
A
#
# COMPACT_ATOMS: atom_id res chain seq x y z
N MET A 1 -6.34 -30.60 -1.67
CA MET A 1 -6.22 -29.18 -1.29
C MET A 1 -6.22 -28.40 -2.59
N GLY A 2 -7.41 -28.09 -3.09
CA GLY A 2 -7.59 -27.25 -4.25
C GLY A 2 -7.40 -25.76 -3.95
N LEU A 3 -7.34 -24.96 -5.00
CA LEU A 3 -7.31 -23.51 -4.93
C LEU A 3 -8.60 -22.99 -4.26
N LYS A 4 -8.43 -22.09 -3.28
CA LYS A 4 -9.52 -21.32 -2.68
C LYS A 4 -9.24 -19.84 -2.83
N PHE A 5 -10.12 -19.13 -3.50
CA PHE A 5 -10.01 -17.71 -3.72
C PHE A 5 -11.35 -17.02 -3.52
N TYR A 6 -11.39 -16.04 -2.62
CA TYR A 6 -12.58 -15.26 -2.33
C TYR A 6 -12.40 -13.82 -2.83
N VAL A 7 -13.21 -13.43 -3.82
CA VAL A 7 -13.18 -12.10 -4.44
C VAL A 7 -13.48 -11.03 -3.41
N SER A 8 -14.43 -11.30 -2.50
CA SER A 8 -14.82 -10.39 -1.43
C SER A 8 -13.67 -10.09 -0.46
N GLU A 9 -12.87 -11.09 -0.09
CA GLU A 9 -11.70 -10.93 0.77
C GLU A 9 -10.58 -10.15 0.06
N ALA A 10 -10.32 -10.47 -1.21
CA ALA A 10 -9.34 -9.76 -2.01
C ALA A 10 -9.71 -8.27 -2.18
N GLN A 11 -11.00 -7.97 -2.40
CA GLN A 11 -11.53 -6.60 -2.44
C GLN A 11 -11.39 -5.89 -1.08
N ALA A 12 -11.64 -6.59 0.03
CA ALA A 12 -11.46 -6.03 1.36
C ALA A 12 -9.99 -5.66 1.62
N ARG A 13 -9.03 -6.52 1.22
CA ARG A 13 -7.59 -6.24 1.32
C ARG A 13 -7.16 -5.07 0.44
N ALA A 14 -7.71 -4.95 -0.77
CA ALA A 14 -7.46 -3.79 -1.63
C ALA A 14 -7.93 -2.48 -0.97
N SER A 15 -9.13 -2.48 -0.36
CA SER A 15 -9.64 -1.33 0.37
C SER A 15 -8.79 -0.98 1.60
N GLN A 16 -8.31 -1.99 2.34
CA GLN A 16 -7.39 -1.78 3.47
C GLN A 16 -6.05 -1.19 3.02
N ALA A 17 -5.51 -1.66 1.89
CA ALA A 17 -4.29 -1.10 1.30
C ALA A 17 -4.46 0.39 0.94
N SER A 18 -5.57 0.77 0.30
CA SER A 18 -5.89 2.18 0.03
C SER A 18 -6.02 3.02 1.31
N GLN A 19 -6.66 2.48 2.35
CA GLN A 19 -6.77 3.18 3.64
C GLN A 19 -5.41 3.41 4.29
N LEU A 20 -4.54 2.39 4.28
CA LEU A 20 -3.18 2.49 4.82
C LEU A 20 -2.36 3.53 4.05
N THR A 21 -2.40 3.52 2.72
CA THR A 21 -1.70 4.51 1.88
C THR A 21 -2.18 5.94 2.19
N ASN A 22 -3.49 6.14 2.37
CA ASN A 22 -4.03 7.44 2.77
C ASN A 22 -3.55 7.91 4.15
N GLN A 23 -3.51 7.01 5.14
CA GLN A 23 -2.99 7.33 6.47
C GLN A 23 -1.49 7.67 6.42
N ALA A 24 -0.71 6.90 5.65
CA ALA A 24 0.71 7.17 5.45
C ALA A 24 0.94 8.54 4.80
N ASN A 25 0.17 8.89 3.77
CA ASN A 25 0.25 10.20 3.10
C ASN A 25 -0.05 11.36 4.06
N GLN A 26 -1.05 11.21 4.94
CA GLN A 26 -1.37 12.22 5.96
C GLN A 26 -0.22 12.37 6.97
N ALA A 27 0.33 11.26 7.46
CA ALA A 27 1.45 11.27 8.40
C ALA A 27 2.71 11.92 7.78
N ILE A 28 3.00 11.60 6.52
CA ILE A 28 4.12 12.19 5.76
C ILE A 28 3.91 13.70 5.58
N THR A 29 2.69 14.13 5.27
CA THR A 29 2.36 15.56 5.13
C THR A 29 2.57 16.31 6.44
N ALA A 30 2.10 15.77 7.56
CA ALA A 30 2.30 16.34 8.89
C ALA A 30 3.80 16.43 9.24
N LEU A 31 4.55 15.37 8.98
CA LEU A 31 5.99 15.32 9.26
C LEU A 31 6.78 16.28 8.37
N GLN A 32 6.38 16.46 7.09
CA GLN A 32 6.97 17.47 6.19
C GLN A 32 6.75 18.89 6.71
N ALA A 33 5.57 19.18 7.27
CA ALA A 33 5.28 20.46 7.89
C ALA A 33 6.16 20.69 9.12
N SER A 34 6.29 19.70 10.00
CA SER A 34 7.16 19.79 11.19
C SER A 34 8.63 20.01 10.83
N ILE A 35 9.13 19.32 9.80
CA ILE A 35 10.51 19.49 9.36
C ILE A 35 10.73 20.86 8.72
N ARG A 36 9.77 21.39 7.95
CA ARG A 36 9.85 22.78 7.45
C ARG A 36 9.98 23.79 8.59
N LEU A 37 9.20 23.63 9.67
CA LEU A 37 9.30 24.47 10.86
C LEU A 37 10.66 24.31 11.56
N PHE A 38 11.17 23.09 11.66
CA PHE A 38 12.50 22.83 12.20
C PHE A 38 13.61 23.50 11.37
N LEU A 39 13.54 23.40 10.04
CA LEU A 39 14.53 23.97 9.14
C LEU A 39 14.51 25.52 9.12
N SER A 40 13.35 26.14 9.34
CA SER A 40 13.19 27.60 9.30
C SER A 40 13.59 28.32 10.60
N ALA A 41 13.78 27.60 11.70
CA ALA A 41 14.15 28.21 12.97
C ALA A 41 15.57 28.85 12.91
N PRO A 42 15.74 30.07 13.46
CA PRO A 42 16.98 30.86 13.38
C PRO A 42 18.01 30.42 14.42
N LEU A 43 18.10 29.12 14.68
CA LEU A 43 19.11 28.52 15.54
C LEU A 43 20.28 28.05 14.66
N SER A 44 21.51 28.22 15.14
CA SER A 44 22.71 27.69 14.50
C SER A 44 23.70 27.25 15.57
N SER A 45 24.10 26.00 15.47
CA SER A 45 25.16 25.35 16.24
C SER A 45 25.61 24.13 15.45
N LYS A 46 26.83 23.62 15.67
CA LYS A 46 27.31 22.42 14.95
C LYS A 46 26.32 21.24 15.02
N ALA A 47 25.72 21.00 16.18
CA ALA A 47 24.74 19.93 16.35
C ALA A 47 23.47 20.22 15.54
N TYR A 48 22.99 21.46 15.60
CA TYR A 48 21.77 21.87 14.91
C TYR A 48 21.91 21.88 13.38
N ASP A 49 23.04 22.37 12.88
CA ASP A 49 23.33 22.41 11.45
C ASP A 49 23.52 20.99 10.87
N SER A 50 24.11 20.07 11.65
CA SER A 50 24.20 18.66 11.27
C SER A 50 22.81 18.00 11.16
N ALA A 51 21.90 18.32 12.08
CA ALA A 51 20.53 17.82 12.05
C ALA A 51 19.75 18.38 10.86
N LYS A 52 19.87 19.69 10.57
CA LYS A 52 19.29 20.31 9.36
C LYS A 52 19.76 19.60 8.10
N ASN A 53 21.07 19.36 7.98
CA ASN A 53 21.62 18.67 6.81
C ASN A 53 21.09 17.23 6.68
N TYR A 54 21.03 16.48 7.78
CA TYR A 54 20.45 15.13 7.77
C TYR A 54 18.99 15.14 7.30
N PHE A 55 18.15 16.01 7.87
CA PHE A 55 16.75 16.13 7.46
C PHE A 55 16.59 16.65 6.03
N MET A 56 17.52 17.44 5.49
CA MET A 56 17.44 17.84 4.08
C MET A 56 17.79 16.71 3.11
N VAL A 57 18.78 15.89 3.45
CA VAL A 57 19.31 14.86 2.53
C VAL A 57 18.55 13.55 2.63
N ALA A 58 18.24 13.07 3.83
CA ALA A 58 17.63 11.75 4.02
C ALA A 58 16.10 11.79 3.93
N TYR A 59 15.49 12.85 4.44
CA TYR A 59 14.04 12.86 4.65
C TYR A 59 13.22 12.97 3.37
N THR A 60 13.61 13.86 2.43
CA THR A 60 12.88 14.03 1.17
C THR A 60 12.81 12.72 0.37
N PRO A 61 13.92 11.98 0.17
CA PRO A 61 13.86 10.65 -0.45
C PRO A 61 13.00 9.65 0.33
N LEU A 62 13.05 9.66 1.66
CA LEU A 62 12.25 8.75 2.49
C LEU A 62 10.75 9.00 2.32
N CYS A 63 10.29 10.25 2.36
CA CYS A 63 8.89 10.58 2.09
C CYS A 63 8.45 10.12 0.71
N GLN A 64 9.24 10.41 -0.32
CA GLN A 64 8.94 10.02 -1.69
C GLN A 64 8.85 8.49 -1.80
N SER A 65 9.79 7.75 -1.22
CA SER A 65 9.77 6.28 -1.22
C SER A 65 8.52 5.71 -0.55
N ALA A 66 8.08 6.30 0.56
CA ALA A 66 6.91 5.83 1.29
C ALA A 66 5.61 6.07 0.51
N ILE A 67 5.48 7.25 -0.12
CA ILE A 67 4.37 7.56 -1.02
C ILE A 67 4.35 6.58 -2.20
N MET A 68 5.48 6.44 -2.91
CA MET A 68 5.60 5.55 -4.07
C MET A 68 5.32 4.09 -3.73
N THR A 69 5.76 3.64 -2.56
CA THR A 69 5.50 2.26 -2.09
C THR A 69 4.01 2.05 -1.82
N GLY A 70 3.34 3.02 -1.19
CA GLY A 70 1.89 2.96 -0.96
C GLY A 70 1.08 2.94 -2.25
N GLU A 71 1.45 3.78 -3.22
CA GLU A 71 0.82 3.81 -4.55
C GLU A 71 1.04 2.50 -5.32
N ALA A 72 2.26 1.96 -5.29
CA ALA A 72 2.58 0.68 -5.93
C ALA A 72 1.79 -0.48 -5.30
N LEU A 73 1.66 -0.51 -3.97
CA LEU A 73 0.89 -1.51 -3.25
C LEU A 73 -0.61 -1.46 -3.60
N GLU A 74 -1.18 -0.27 -3.64
CA GLU A 74 -2.57 -0.06 -4.04
C GLU A 74 -2.82 -0.49 -5.49
N ASN A 75 -1.94 -0.08 -6.40
CA ASN A 75 -2.04 -0.45 -7.81
C ASN A 75 -1.89 -1.96 -8.02
N ALA A 76 -0.99 -2.62 -7.30
CA ALA A 76 -0.83 -4.07 -7.37
C ALA A 76 -2.10 -4.81 -6.94
N HIS A 77 -2.74 -4.39 -5.85
CA HIS A 77 -4.00 -5.00 -5.38
C HIS A 77 -5.14 -4.81 -6.38
N LYS A 78 -5.30 -3.59 -6.92
CA LYS A 78 -6.33 -3.31 -7.94
C LYS A 78 -6.10 -4.10 -9.23
N LYS A 79 -4.86 -4.14 -9.71
CA LYS A 79 -4.48 -4.87 -10.92
C LYS A 79 -4.72 -6.37 -10.76
N PHE A 80 -4.29 -6.95 -9.64
CA PHE A 80 -4.48 -8.37 -9.36
C PHE A 80 -5.97 -8.76 -9.37
N LEU A 81 -6.83 -7.98 -8.71
CA LEU A 81 -8.26 -8.27 -8.68
C LEU A 81 -8.89 -8.15 -10.08
N SER A 82 -8.54 -7.10 -10.83
CA SER A 82 -9.02 -6.90 -12.19
C SER A 82 -8.59 -8.02 -13.14
N GLU A 83 -7.34 -8.48 -13.03
CA GLU A 83 -6.82 -9.59 -13.85
C GLU A 83 -7.50 -10.91 -13.52
N TYR A 84 -7.71 -11.20 -12.23
CA TYR A 84 -8.46 -12.38 -11.80
C TYR A 84 -9.89 -12.36 -12.33
N GLN A 85 -10.60 -11.25 -12.17
CA GLN A 85 -12.00 -11.12 -12.64
C GLN A 85 -12.13 -11.17 -14.16
N GLY A 86 -11.13 -10.66 -14.90
CA GLY A 86 -11.12 -10.67 -16.36
C GLY A 86 -10.68 -12.00 -16.99
N THR A 87 -9.87 -12.80 -16.29
CA THR A 87 -9.20 -13.98 -16.88
C THR A 87 -9.64 -15.30 -16.26
N VAL A 88 -10.04 -15.30 -14.98
CA VAL A 88 -10.33 -16.51 -14.22
C VAL A 88 -11.80 -16.61 -13.90
N SER A 89 -12.33 -15.73 -13.04
CA SER A 89 -13.71 -15.79 -12.59
C SER A 89 -14.16 -14.48 -11.94
N GLY A 90 -15.43 -14.09 -12.17
CA GLY A 90 -16.05 -12.97 -11.47
C GLY A 90 -16.52 -13.30 -10.05
N ILE A 91 -16.48 -14.57 -9.67
CA ILE A 91 -16.98 -15.10 -8.39
C ILE A 91 -15.87 -15.80 -7.59
N ASP A 92 -16.21 -16.17 -6.36
CA ASP A 92 -15.36 -16.99 -5.51
C ASP A 92 -15.07 -18.33 -6.18
N THR A 93 -13.84 -18.81 -6.04
CA THR A 93 -13.38 -20.10 -6.55
C THR A 93 -13.07 -21.02 -5.39
N ASP A 94 -13.72 -22.19 -5.37
CA ASP A 94 -13.34 -23.33 -4.53
C ASP A 94 -13.22 -24.57 -5.44
N GLU A 95 -11.98 -24.91 -5.78
CA GLU A 95 -11.68 -25.99 -6.72
C GLU A 95 -12.19 -27.35 -6.22
N ASP A 96 -12.15 -27.60 -4.92
CA ASP A 96 -12.61 -28.87 -4.35
C ASP A 96 -14.14 -29.02 -4.54
N LEU A 97 -14.91 -27.94 -4.36
CA LEU A 97 -16.37 -27.93 -4.61
C LEU A 97 -16.70 -28.11 -6.10
N ILE A 98 -15.97 -27.43 -6.98
CA ILE A 98 -16.17 -27.53 -8.43
C ILE A 98 -15.94 -28.97 -8.90
N LEU A 99 -14.88 -29.63 -8.41
CA LEU A 99 -14.59 -31.02 -8.73
C LEU A 99 -15.65 -31.99 -8.20
N GLU A 100 -16.21 -31.71 -7.02
CA GLU A 100 -17.31 -32.49 -6.45
C GLU A 100 -18.58 -32.37 -7.31
N GLU A 101 -18.96 -31.15 -7.72
CA GLU A 101 -20.11 -30.92 -8.60
C GLU A 101 -19.96 -31.62 -9.97
N ILE A 102 -18.75 -31.61 -10.55
CA ILE A 102 -18.48 -32.31 -11.81
C ILE A 102 -18.68 -33.82 -11.65
N ASN A 103 -18.11 -34.42 -10.60
CA ASN A 103 -18.18 -35.86 -10.37
C ASN A 103 -19.59 -36.35 -9.99
N LEU A 104 -20.41 -35.50 -9.37
CA LEU A 104 -21.82 -35.80 -9.06
C LEU A 104 -22.74 -35.68 -10.28
N SER A 105 -22.31 -34.95 -11.32
CA SER A 105 -23.09 -34.67 -12.54
C SER A 105 -22.80 -35.64 -13.69
N SER A 106 -21.82 -36.54 -13.53
CA SER A 106 -21.36 -37.54 -14.52
C SER A 106 -21.78 -38.96 -14.14
#